data_AF-A0AAE1D9Y2-F1
#
_entry.id   AF-A0AAE1D9Y2-F1
#
_cell.length_a   1.000
_cell.length_b   1.000
_cell.length_c   1.000
_cell.angle_alpha   90.00
_cell.angle_beta   90.00
_cell.angle_gamma   90.00
#
_symmetry.space_group_name_H-M   'P 1'
#
loop_
_entity.id
_entity.type
_entity.pdbx_description
1 polymer ?
#
loop_
_entity_poly.entity_id
_entity_poly.type
_entity_poly.pdbx_seq_one_letter_code
_entity_poly.pdbx_strand_id
1 'polypeptide(L)'
;MNRTTVFISYTDYFLDGMNRTTVSGSYTDYFLDAVNRTTVSGSYTDYFLDAVNRTTVSGSYTDYFLDAVNRTTVSGSYTDYFLDGMNRTTVSGSYTDYFLDGMNRTTVSGSYTDYFLDGMNRTTVSGSYTDYFLDGMNRTTVSGSYTDYFLDGMNRTTVSGSYTDYFLDGMNRTTVSGSYTDYFLDGMNRTTVSGSYTDYFLDGMNRTTVSGSYTDYFLDGMNRTTVSGSYTDYFLDGMNRTTVSGC
;
A
#
# COMPACT_ATOMS: atom_id res chain seq x y z
N MET A 1 20.22 -22.25 -25.86
CA MET A 1 19.65 -21.98 -24.52
C MET A 1 20.75 -22.22 -23.50
N ASN A 2 21.44 -21.18 -23.04
CA ASN A 2 22.34 -21.30 -21.90
C ASN A 2 21.49 -21.20 -20.63
N ARG A 3 21.42 -22.29 -19.87
CA ARG A 3 20.84 -22.35 -18.54
C ARG A 3 22.02 -22.38 -17.58
N THR A 4 22.28 -21.27 -16.91
CA THR A 4 23.31 -21.21 -15.86
C THR A 4 22.65 -21.53 -14.53
N THR A 5 23.21 -22.47 -13.79
CA THR A 5 22.77 -22.81 -12.43
C THR A 5 24.00 -22.72 -11.54
N VAL A 6 23.99 -21.80 -10.58
CA VAL A 6 25.13 -21.52 -9.70
C VAL A 6 24.74 -21.95 -8.28
N PHE A 7 25.58 -22.77 -7.65
CA PHE A 7 25.43 -23.25 -6.26
C PHE A 7 26.77 -23.07 -5.53
N ILE A 8 27.11 -21.88 -5.06
CA ILE A 8 28.38 -21.65 -4.34
C ILE A 8 28.23 -20.50 -3.33
N SER A 9 28.85 -20.62 -2.14
CA SER A 9 29.01 -19.52 -1.18
C SER A 9 30.18 -18.62 -1.58
N TYR A 10 29.91 -17.38 -1.99
CA TYR A 10 30.92 -16.35 -2.24
C TYR A 10 30.51 -15.04 -1.57
N THR A 11 31.48 -14.14 -1.40
CA THR A 11 31.26 -12.80 -0.85
C THR A 11 30.43 -11.93 -1.80
N ASP A 12 30.81 -11.86 -3.09
CA ASP A 12 30.14 -10.98 -4.08
C ASP A 12 29.92 -11.70 -5.42
N TYR A 13 28.79 -11.45 -6.11
CA TYR A 13 28.50 -12.04 -7.41
C TYR A 13 27.88 -11.04 -8.39
N PHE A 14 28.34 -11.05 -9.65
CA PHE A 14 27.82 -10.21 -10.75
C PHE A 14 27.53 -11.07 -11.98
N LEU A 15 26.33 -10.95 -12.55
CA LEU A 15 25.94 -11.60 -13.80
C LEU A 15 25.21 -10.64 -14.73
N ASP A 16 25.53 -10.72 -16.02
CA ASP A 16 24.94 -9.88 -17.07
C ASP A 16 24.53 -10.74 -18.29
N GLY A 17 23.48 -10.32 -19.00
CA GLY A 17 23.13 -10.80 -20.33
C GLY A 17 22.56 -12.22 -20.38
N MET A 18 21.88 -12.66 -19.31
CA MET A 18 21.37 -14.02 -19.22
C MET A 18 19.94 -14.20 -19.73
N ASN A 19 19.67 -15.31 -20.41
CA ASN A 19 18.29 -15.61 -20.82
C ASN A 19 17.49 -16.25 -19.66
N ARG A 20 18.11 -17.13 -18.89
CA ARG A 20 17.47 -17.75 -17.72
C ARG A 20 18.46 -18.15 -16.64
N THR A 21 18.14 -17.74 -15.42
CA THR A 21 19.03 -17.90 -14.26
C THR A 21 18.26 -18.47 -13.07
N THR A 22 18.90 -19.39 -12.34
CA THR A 22 18.40 -19.85 -11.05
C THR A 22 19.55 -19.83 -10.05
N VAL A 23 19.34 -19.13 -8.94
CA VAL A 23 20.35 -18.87 -7.91
C VAL A 23 19.77 -19.27 -6.57
N SER A 24 20.59 -19.96 -5.78
CA SER A 24 20.26 -20.32 -4.41
C SER A 24 21.51 -20.32 -3.55
N GLY A 25 21.39 -19.90 -2.29
CA GLY A 25 22.50 -19.94 -1.33
C GLY A 25 22.47 -18.80 -0.32
N SER A 26 23.64 -18.53 0.26
CA SER A 26 23.85 -17.38 1.13
C SER A 26 24.98 -16.53 0.57
N TYR A 27 24.73 -15.23 0.42
CA TYR A 27 25.65 -14.27 -0.21
C TYR A 27 25.68 -12.99 0.61
N THR A 28 26.81 -12.27 0.59
CA THR A 28 26.83 -10.90 1.14
C THR A 28 26.21 -9.99 0.09
N ASP A 29 26.84 -9.88 -1.08
CA ASP A 29 26.39 -8.96 -2.14
C ASP A 29 26.08 -9.73 -3.43
N TYR A 30 24.91 -9.45 -4.02
CA TYR A 30 24.49 -10.10 -5.26
C TYR A 30 23.89 -9.11 -6.24
N PHE A 31 24.53 -8.96 -7.40
CA PHE A 31 24.09 -8.08 -8.48
C PHE A 31 23.79 -8.86 -9.76
N LEU A 32 22.68 -8.54 -10.42
CA LEU A 32 22.29 -9.18 -11.66
C LEU A 32 21.62 -8.18 -12.60
N ASP A 33 22.03 -8.18 -13.87
CA ASP A 33 21.57 -7.21 -14.89
C ASP A 33 21.15 -7.93 -16.18
N ALA A 34 20.20 -7.31 -16.90
CA ALA A 34 19.74 -7.68 -18.23
C ALA A 34 19.35 -9.15 -18.40
N VAL A 35 18.48 -9.65 -17.52
CA VAL A 35 18.03 -11.06 -17.53
C VAL A 35 16.59 -11.22 -18.00
N ASN A 36 16.32 -12.19 -18.87
CA ASN A 36 14.94 -12.40 -19.35
C ASN A 36 14.08 -13.15 -18.30
N ARG A 37 14.66 -14.11 -17.57
CA ARG A 37 13.94 -14.79 -16.48
C ARG A 37 14.85 -15.23 -15.33
N THR A 38 14.57 -14.74 -14.12
CA THR A 38 15.36 -15.05 -12.93
C THR A 38 14.50 -15.72 -11.86
N THR A 39 15.08 -16.70 -11.16
CA THR A 39 14.53 -17.23 -9.91
C THR A 39 15.63 -17.25 -8.87
N VAL A 40 15.44 -16.51 -7.78
CA VAL A 40 16.41 -16.41 -6.68
C VAL A 40 15.79 -16.91 -5.39
N SER A 41 16.57 -17.69 -4.64
CA SER A 41 16.21 -18.10 -3.30
C SER A 41 17.38 -18.05 -2.32
N GLY A 42 17.13 -17.93 -1.02
CA GLY A 42 18.18 -18.02 0.00
C GLY A 42 18.25 -16.81 0.94
N SER A 43 19.46 -16.49 1.40
CA SER A 43 19.70 -15.39 2.34
C SER A 43 20.79 -14.45 1.82
N TYR A 44 20.52 -13.15 1.79
CA TYR A 44 21.42 -12.16 1.22
C TYR A 44 21.54 -10.98 2.18
N THR A 45 22.71 -10.36 2.27
CA THR A 45 22.77 -9.04 2.90
C THR A 45 22.21 -8.04 1.89
N ASP A 46 22.86 -7.92 0.74
CA ASP A 46 22.52 -6.96 -0.30
C ASP A 46 22.17 -7.68 -1.61
N TYR A 47 21.00 -7.39 -2.16
CA TYR A 47 20.55 -7.95 -3.44
C TYR A 47 20.05 -6.85 -4.38
N PHE A 48 20.69 -6.74 -5.55
CA PHE A 48 20.36 -5.78 -6.58
C PHE A 48 20.06 -6.48 -7.90
N LEU A 49 18.95 -6.09 -8.54
CA LEU A 49 18.55 -6.65 -9.82
C LEU A 49 17.94 -5.58 -10.73
N ASP A 50 18.51 -5.43 -11.93
CA ASP A 50 18.11 -4.44 -12.93
C ASP A 50 17.68 -5.09 -14.26
N ALA A 51 16.77 -4.43 -14.97
CA ALA A 51 16.38 -4.71 -16.36
C ALA A 51 15.92 -6.16 -16.62
N VAL A 52 14.98 -6.66 -15.81
CA VAL A 52 14.47 -8.04 -15.92
C VAL A 52 13.07 -8.13 -16.53
N ASN A 53 12.83 -9.11 -17.41
CA ASN A 53 11.50 -9.31 -17.95
C ASN A 53 10.58 -10.07 -16.97
N ARG A 54 11.12 -11.07 -16.25
CA ARG A 54 10.37 -11.79 -15.20
C ARG A 54 11.25 -12.29 -14.06
N THR A 55 10.91 -11.88 -12.84
CA THR A 55 11.62 -12.26 -11.63
C THR A 55 10.72 -13.01 -10.65
N THR A 56 11.27 -14.01 -9.97
CA THR A 56 10.68 -14.59 -8.77
C THR A 56 11.75 -14.68 -7.69
N VAL A 57 11.51 -14.05 -6.55
CA VAL A 57 12.44 -14.03 -5.42
C VAL A 57 11.75 -14.55 -4.17
N SER A 58 12.44 -15.40 -3.42
CA SER A 58 11.96 -15.89 -2.12
C SER A 58 13.11 -16.02 -1.12
N GLY A 59 13.01 -15.52 0.11
CA GLY A 59 14.11 -15.70 1.06
C GLY A 59 14.15 -14.69 2.20
N SER A 60 15.36 -14.44 2.71
CA SER A 60 15.61 -13.42 3.73
C SER A 60 16.69 -12.46 3.25
N TYR A 61 16.43 -11.16 3.31
CA TYR A 61 17.33 -10.13 2.78
C TYR A 61 17.46 -9.01 3.80
N THR A 62 18.66 -8.43 3.94
CA THR A 62 18.76 -7.15 4.66
C THR A 62 18.27 -6.06 3.72
N ASP A 63 18.94 -5.89 2.59
CA ASP A 63 18.66 -4.90 1.57
C ASP A 63 18.30 -5.56 0.23
N TYR A 64 17.16 -5.18 -0.34
CA TYR A 64 16.71 -5.70 -1.63
C TYR A 64 16.25 -4.56 -2.54
N PHE A 65 16.87 -4.46 -3.71
CA PHE A 65 16.60 -3.44 -4.71
C PHE A 65 16.26 -4.07 -6.08
N LEU A 66 15.19 -3.58 -6.71
CA LEU A 66 14.77 -4.00 -8.05
C LEU A 66 14.40 -2.80 -8.91
N ASP A 67 14.93 -2.74 -10.13
CA ASP A 67 14.57 -1.69 -11.09
C ASP A 67 14.16 -2.28 -12.44
N ALA A 68 13.25 -1.56 -13.12
CA ALA A 68 12.84 -1.78 -14.51
C ALA A 68 12.35 -3.19 -14.83
N VAL A 69 11.50 -3.78 -13.97
CA VAL A 69 11.01 -5.16 -14.13
C VAL A 69 9.59 -5.26 -14.68
N ASN A 70 9.41 -6.07 -15.73
CA ASN A 70 8.11 -6.22 -16.38
C ASN A 70 7.11 -7.02 -15.52
N ARG A 71 7.60 -8.06 -14.84
CA ARG A 71 6.79 -8.85 -13.89
C ARG A 71 7.62 -9.40 -12.74
N THR A 72 7.21 -9.04 -11.53
CA THR A 72 7.89 -9.44 -10.29
C THR A 72 6.95 -10.22 -9.38
N THR A 73 7.48 -11.26 -8.73
CA THR A 73 6.83 -11.93 -7.60
C THR A 73 7.85 -12.12 -6.50
N VAL A 74 7.59 -11.54 -5.34
CA VAL A 74 8.49 -11.62 -4.19
C VAL A 74 7.76 -12.16 -2.97
N SER A 75 8.44 -13.04 -2.25
CA SER A 75 8.02 -13.52 -0.94
C SER A 75 9.20 -13.58 0.05
N GLY A 76 8.94 -13.50 1.36
CA GLY A 76 9.98 -13.72 2.37
C GLY A 76 10.01 -12.67 3.48
N SER A 77 11.21 -12.43 4.02
CA SER A 77 11.45 -11.46 5.08
C SER A 77 12.56 -10.50 4.68
N TYR A 78 12.33 -9.20 4.83
CA TYR A 78 13.25 -8.16 4.36
C TYR A 78 13.37 -7.08 5.43
N THR A 79 14.56 -6.54 5.64
CA THR A 79 14.69 -5.31 6.43
C THR A 79 14.25 -4.15 5.55
N ASP A 80 14.98 -3.92 4.45
CA ASP A 80 14.79 -2.84 3.50
C ASP A 80 14.44 -3.40 2.12
N TYR A 81 13.36 -2.90 1.54
CA TYR A 81 12.87 -3.37 0.27
C TYR A 81 12.41 -2.23 -0.64
N PHE A 82 13.09 -2.08 -1.78
CA PHE A 82 12.83 -1.03 -2.74
C PHE A 82 12.58 -1.60 -4.13
N LEU A 83 11.48 -1.22 -4.77
CA LEU A 83 11.26 -1.48 -6.20
C LEU A 83 10.81 -0.25 -6.98
N ASP A 84 11.34 -0.07 -8.19
CA ASP A 84 10.98 1.01 -9.10
C ASP A 84 10.66 0.50 -10.52
N GLY A 85 9.82 1.24 -11.24
CA GLY A 85 9.67 1.12 -12.69
C GLY A 85 9.00 -0.17 -13.17
N MET A 86 8.08 -0.75 -12.40
CA MET A 86 7.52 -2.07 -12.73
C MET A 86 6.12 -2.07 -13.33
N ASN A 87 5.87 -3.02 -14.24
CA ASN A 87 4.54 -3.19 -14.84
C ASN A 87 3.57 -4.00 -13.97
N ARG A 88 4.03 -5.11 -13.37
CA ARG A 88 3.18 -6.00 -12.57
C ARG A 88 3.94 -6.61 -11.40
N THR A 89 3.44 -6.33 -10.21
CA THR A 89 4.13 -6.70 -8.97
C THR A 89 3.19 -7.47 -8.05
N THR A 90 3.70 -8.54 -7.45
CA THR A 90 3.01 -9.26 -6.37
C THR A 90 4.00 -9.50 -5.26
N VAL A 91 3.72 -8.94 -4.09
CA VAL A 91 4.58 -9.07 -2.91
C VAL A 91 3.81 -9.65 -1.73
N SER A 92 4.48 -10.53 -1.02
CA SER A 92 3.99 -11.18 0.20
C SER A 92 5.11 -11.31 1.23
N GLY A 93 4.82 -11.30 2.52
CA GLY A 93 5.84 -11.57 3.55
C GLY A 93 5.86 -10.59 4.70
N SER A 94 7.04 -10.40 5.28
CA SER A 94 7.28 -9.50 6.41
C SER A 94 8.41 -8.53 6.10
N TYR A 95 8.20 -7.25 6.31
CA TYR A 95 9.14 -6.20 5.93
C TYR A 95 9.26 -5.18 7.06
N THR A 96 10.46 -4.68 7.33
CA THR A 96 10.58 -3.51 8.20
C THR A 96 10.21 -2.28 7.38
N ASP A 97 10.99 -2.01 6.33
CA ASP A 97 10.86 -0.86 5.46
C ASP A 97 10.55 -1.31 4.03
N TYR A 98 9.48 -0.74 3.47
CA TYR A 98 8.99 -1.13 2.15
C TYR A 98 8.62 0.07 1.29
N PHE A 99 9.31 0.24 0.18
CA PHE A 99 9.11 1.33 -0.76
C PHE A 99 8.86 0.82 -2.17
N LEU A 100 7.80 1.31 -2.82
CA LEU A 100 7.63 1.11 -4.25
C LEU A 100 7.22 2.39 -4.99
N ASP A 101 7.78 2.59 -6.17
CA ASP A 101 7.46 3.72 -7.04
C ASP A 101 7.18 3.27 -8.48
N GLY A 102 6.38 4.06 -9.20
CA GLY A 102 6.28 4.00 -10.65
C GLY A 102 5.60 2.75 -11.19
N MET A 103 4.62 2.17 -10.49
CA MET A 103 4.04 0.89 -10.91
C MET A 103 2.66 0.95 -11.56
N ASN A 104 2.45 0.05 -12.52
CA ASN A 104 1.15 -0.07 -13.18
C ASN A 104 0.12 -0.92 -12.41
N ARG A 105 0.52 -2.07 -11.87
CA ARG A 105 -0.38 -2.99 -11.15
C ARG A 105 0.33 -3.70 -10.01
N THR A 106 -0.14 -3.48 -8.79
CA THR A 106 0.50 -3.99 -7.59
C THR A 106 -0.48 -4.70 -6.69
N THR A 107 -0.05 -5.83 -6.15
CA THR A 107 -0.76 -6.56 -5.11
C THR A 107 0.20 -6.85 -3.97
N VAL A 108 -0.13 -6.37 -2.78
CA VAL A 108 0.69 -6.53 -1.58
C VAL A 108 -0.13 -7.21 -0.49
N SER A 109 0.52 -8.14 0.21
CA SER A 109 -0.02 -8.83 1.37
C SER A 109 1.07 -9.03 2.42
N GLY A 110 0.75 -9.06 3.71
CA GLY A 110 1.73 -9.40 4.74
C GLY A 110 1.74 -8.49 5.96
N SER A 111 2.89 -8.36 6.59
CA SER A 111 3.12 -7.53 7.78
C SER A 111 4.27 -6.57 7.54
N TYR A 112 4.07 -5.28 7.80
CA TYR A 112 5.04 -4.24 7.50
C TYR A 112 5.14 -3.28 8.69
N THR A 113 6.33 -2.82 9.02
CA THR A 113 6.46 -1.70 9.95
C THR A 113 6.15 -0.42 9.20
N ASP A 114 6.97 -0.10 8.20
CA ASP A 114 6.90 1.10 7.38
C ASP A 114 6.63 0.72 5.93
N TYR A 115 5.59 1.33 5.35
CA TYR A 115 5.16 1.00 4.00
C TYR A 115 4.78 2.25 3.19
N PHE A 116 5.47 2.46 2.08
CA PHE A 116 5.30 3.61 1.20
C PHE A 116 5.06 3.18 -0.25
N LEU A 117 4.02 3.74 -0.90
CA LEU A 117 3.83 3.63 -2.35
C LEU A 117 3.56 4.97 -3.00
N ASP A 118 4.18 5.21 -4.16
CA ASP A 118 3.92 6.37 -4.99
C ASP A 118 3.68 5.98 -6.47
N GLY A 119 3.02 6.86 -7.21
CA GLY A 119 3.00 6.82 -8.67
C GLY A 119 2.23 5.65 -9.27
N MET A 120 1.14 5.23 -8.62
CA MET A 120 0.54 3.92 -8.88
C MET A 120 -0.81 3.91 -9.59
N ASN A 121 -0.93 3.08 -10.63
CA ASN A 121 -2.18 3.00 -11.41
C ASN A 121 -3.27 2.13 -10.76
N ARG A 122 -2.91 0.93 -10.28
CA ARG A 122 -3.86 -0.01 -9.66
C ARG A 122 -3.21 -0.78 -8.52
N THR A 123 -3.77 -0.60 -7.33
CA THR A 123 -3.19 -1.12 -6.09
C THR A 123 -4.21 -1.95 -5.34
N THR A 124 -3.78 -3.09 -4.83
CA THR A 124 -4.54 -3.89 -3.85
C THR A 124 -3.61 -4.25 -2.70
N VAL A 125 -3.97 -3.83 -1.50
CA VAL A 125 -3.18 -4.07 -0.29
C VAL A 125 -4.04 -4.76 0.77
N SER A 126 -3.43 -5.73 1.43
CA SER A 126 -4.02 -6.48 2.55
C SER A 126 -2.97 -6.75 3.62
N GLY A 127 -3.34 -6.86 4.90
CA GLY A 127 -2.40 -7.28 5.95
C GLY A 127 -2.41 -6.41 7.20
N SER A 128 -1.25 -6.33 7.85
CA SER A 128 -1.05 -5.55 9.08
C SER A 128 0.13 -4.60 8.93
N TYR A 129 -0.07 -3.33 9.26
CA TYR A 129 0.93 -2.28 9.03
C TYR A 129 1.01 -1.40 10.28
N THR A 130 2.21 -0.98 10.67
CA THR A 130 2.33 0.09 11.68
C THR A 130 2.08 1.42 10.99
N ASP A 131 2.94 1.79 10.05
CA ASP A 131 2.91 3.03 9.30
C ASP A 131 2.67 2.74 7.81
N TYR A 132 1.65 3.39 7.24
CA TYR A 132 1.23 3.14 5.88
C TYR A 132 0.93 4.44 5.14
N PHE A 133 1.70 4.72 4.08
CA PHE A 133 1.57 5.91 3.27
C PHE A 133 1.40 5.57 1.81
N LEU A 134 0.40 6.15 1.14
CA LEU A 134 0.32 6.11 -0.32
C LEU A 134 -0.02 7.47 -0.93
N ASP A 135 0.61 7.76 -2.07
CA ASP A 135 0.37 8.98 -2.84
C ASP A 135 0.18 8.68 -4.34
N GLY A 136 -0.50 9.59 -5.04
CA GLY A 136 -0.49 9.65 -6.49
C GLY A 136 -1.20 8.49 -7.19
N MET A 137 -2.28 7.96 -6.60
CA MET A 137 -2.88 6.72 -7.08
C MET A 137 -4.21 6.84 -7.82
N ASN A 138 -4.36 6.04 -8.88
CA ASN A 138 -5.59 6.04 -9.68
C ASN A 138 -6.71 5.15 -9.10
N ARG A 139 -6.39 3.92 -8.68
CA ARG A 139 -7.36 2.97 -8.15
C ARG A 139 -6.78 2.11 -7.05
N THR A 140 -7.39 2.19 -5.88
CA THR A 140 -6.85 1.56 -4.68
C THR A 140 -7.91 0.77 -3.94
N THR A 141 -7.52 -0.41 -3.48
CA THR A 141 -8.30 -1.22 -2.55
C THR A 141 -7.39 -1.63 -1.40
N VAL A 142 -7.75 -1.23 -0.18
CA VAL A 142 -6.99 -1.54 1.01
C VAL A 142 -7.87 -2.28 2.00
N SER A 143 -7.30 -3.32 2.61
CA SER A 143 -7.94 -4.02 3.72
C SER A 143 -6.95 -4.43 4.80
N GLY A 144 -7.40 -4.62 6.05
CA GLY A 144 -6.54 -5.14 7.12
C GLY A 144 -6.56 -4.33 8.40
N SER A 145 -5.42 -4.30 9.09
CA SER A 145 -5.24 -3.60 10.36
C SER A 145 -4.04 -2.66 10.30
N TYR A 146 -4.22 -1.41 10.70
CA TYR A 146 -3.20 -0.37 10.58
C TYR A 146 -3.14 0.43 11.87
N THR A 147 -1.95 0.81 12.32
CA THR A 147 -1.83 1.81 13.38
C THR A 147 -2.04 3.18 12.76
N ASP A 148 -1.15 3.58 11.86
CA ASP A 148 -1.13 4.86 11.18
C ASP A 148 -1.33 4.66 9.68
N TYR A 149 -2.35 5.33 9.12
CA TYR A 149 -2.72 5.16 7.73
C TYR A 149 -3.00 6.49 7.04
N PHE A 150 -2.21 6.79 6.01
CA PHE A 150 -2.28 8.04 5.25
C PHE A 150 -2.43 7.76 3.75
N LEU A 151 -3.40 8.42 3.11
CA LEU A 151 -3.49 8.48 1.64
C LEU A 151 -3.69 9.90 1.13
N ASP A 152 -3.02 10.23 0.04
CA ASP A 152 -3.20 11.49 -0.69
C ASP A 152 -3.35 11.25 -2.20
N GLY A 153 -3.92 12.24 -2.90
CA GLY A 153 -3.83 12.36 -4.35
C GLY A 153 -4.59 11.28 -5.12
N MET A 154 -5.74 10.83 -4.60
CA MET A 154 -6.35 9.58 -5.05
C MET A 154 -7.66 9.71 -5.85
N ASN A 155 -7.75 9.01 -6.98
CA ASN A 155 -8.95 9.06 -7.82
C ASN A 155 -10.10 8.16 -7.34
N ARG A 156 -9.82 6.89 -7.02
CA ARG A 156 -10.85 5.92 -6.60
C ARG A 156 -10.32 4.98 -5.53
N THR A 157 -10.95 5.04 -4.35
CA THR A 157 -10.45 4.30 -3.20
C THR A 157 -11.56 3.52 -2.51
N THR A 158 -11.23 2.30 -2.10
CA THR A 158 -12.05 1.48 -1.22
C THR A 158 -11.19 1.00 -0.07
N VAL A 159 -11.60 1.30 1.16
CA VAL A 159 -10.90 0.91 2.37
C VAL A 159 -11.83 0.16 3.32
N SER A 160 -11.33 -0.92 3.90
CA SER A 160 -12.07 -1.71 4.89
C SER A 160 -11.16 -2.34 5.94
N GLY A 161 -11.41 -2.16 7.23
CA GLY A 161 -10.52 -2.76 8.23
C GLY A 161 -10.63 -2.15 9.62
N SER A 162 -9.53 -2.24 10.37
CA SER A 162 -9.39 -1.63 11.69
C SER A 162 -8.18 -0.70 11.70
N TYR A 163 -8.36 0.51 12.19
CA TYR A 163 -7.35 1.56 12.13
C TYR A 163 -7.30 2.28 13.48
N THR A 164 -6.10 2.62 13.96
CA THR A 164 -5.99 3.57 15.08
C THR A 164 -6.16 4.96 14.52
N ASP A 165 -5.23 5.39 13.68
CA ASP A 165 -5.18 6.70 13.05
C ASP A 165 -5.36 6.57 11.54
N TYR A 166 -6.33 7.29 11.00
CA TYR A 166 -6.69 7.20 9.59
C TYR A 166 -6.91 8.57 8.97
N PHE A 167 -6.09 8.91 7.99
CA PHE A 167 -6.09 10.19 7.30
C PHE A 167 -6.21 9.99 5.79
N LEU A 168 -7.14 10.70 5.14
CA LEU A 168 -7.18 10.83 3.69
C LEU A 168 -7.33 12.28 3.25
N ASP A 169 -6.60 12.66 2.22
CA ASP A 169 -6.74 13.96 1.56
C ASP A 169 -6.91 13.81 0.05
N GLY A 170 -7.55 14.81 -0.56
CA GLY A 170 -7.49 15.05 -1.99
C GLY A 170 -8.18 13.99 -2.85
N MET A 171 -9.20 13.28 -2.36
CA MET A 171 -9.80 12.20 -3.16
C MET A 171 -11.04 12.57 -3.98
N ASN A 172 -11.16 11.94 -5.14
CA ASN A 172 -12.34 12.09 -5.99
C ASN A 172 -13.50 11.16 -5.58
N ARG A 173 -13.25 9.87 -5.38
CA ARG A 173 -14.30 8.89 -5.02
C ARG A 173 -13.81 7.90 -3.98
N THR A 174 -14.46 7.90 -2.83
CA THR A 174 -14.02 7.12 -1.68
C THR A 174 -15.16 6.33 -1.06
N THR A 175 -14.88 5.08 -0.73
CA THR A 175 -15.75 4.24 0.09
C THR A 175 -14.93 3.68 1.24
N VAL A 176 -15.35 3.96 2.46
CA VAL A 176 -14.64 3.50 3.67
C VAL A 176 -15.57 2.74 4.57
N SER A 177 -15.08 1.64 5.13
CA SER A 177 -15.82 0.87 6.12
C SER A 177 -14.95 0.25 7.21
N GLY A 178 -15.51 -0.08 8.37
CA GLY A 178 -14.78 -0.77 9.45
C GLY A 178 -14.79 -0.05 10.79
N SER A 179 -13.70 -0.17 11.55
CA SER A 179 -13.56 0.39 12.89
C SER A 179 -12.34 1.30 12.97
N TYR A 180 -12.50 2.49 13.55
CA TYR A 180 -11.46 3.51 13.59
C TYR A 180 -11.43 4.15 14.98
N THR A 181 -10.26 4.41 15.54
CA THR A 181 -10.16 5.28 16.72
C THR A 181 -10.29 6.72 16.25
N ASP A 182 -9.34 7.18 15.45
CA ASP A 182 -9.26 8.52 14.89
C ASP A 182 -9.41 8.47 13.37
N TYR A 183 -10.38 9.23 12.85
CA TYR A 183 -10.71 9.24 11.44
C TYR A 183 -10.83 10.65 10.88
N PHE A 184 -9.99 10.98 9.91
CA PHE A 184 -9.95 12.29 9.27
C PHE A 184 -10.02 12.16 7.74
N LEU A 185 -10.96 12.87 7.11
CA LEU A 185 -10.91 13.12 5.65
C LEU A 185 -10.99 14.61 5.35
N ASP A 186 -10.22 15.04 4.35
CA ASP A 186 -10.30 16.38 3.78
C ASP A 186 -10.38 16.33 2.25
N GLY A 187 -10.99 17.37 1.66
CA GLY A 187 -10.88 17.66 0.23
C GLY A 187 -11.60 16.66 -0.68
N MET A 188 -12.68 16.02 -0.24
CA MET A 188 -13.26 14.90 -1.00
C MET A 188 -14.46 15.28 -1.88
N ASN A 189 -14.49 14.75 -3.12
CA ASN A 189 -15.62 14.99 -4.01
C ASN A 189 -16.85 14.11 -3.74
N ARG A 190 -16.66 12.80 -3.59
CA ARG A 190 -17.74 11.83 -3.36
C ARG A 190 -17.31 10.76 -2.38
N THR A 191 -17.97 10.74 -1.23
CA THR A 191 -17.57 9.89 -0.12
C THR A 191 -18.75 9.10 0.44
N THR A 192 -18.51 7.83 0.73
CA THR A 192 -19.43 6.95 1.46
C THR A 192 -18.66 6.32 2.59
N VAL A 193 -19.12 6.49 3.83
CA VAL A 193 -18.44 6.01 5.02
C VAL A 193 -19.41 5.24 5.89
N SER A 194 -19.00 4.07 6.36
CA SER A 194 -19.83 3.27 7.26
C SER A 194 -19.05 2.43 8.26
N GLY A 195 -19.40 2.48 9.54
CA GLY A 195 -18.63 1.74 10.54
C GLY A 195 -18.80 2.23 11.97
N SER A 196 -17.76 2.02 12.77
CA SER A 196 -17.67 2.46 14.15
C SER A 196 -16.43 3.34 14.32
N TYR A 197 -16.59 4.49 14.96
CA TYR A 197 -15.57 5.52 15.09
C TYR A 197 -15.57 6.05 16.51
N THR A 198 -14.41 6.26 17.12
CA THR A 198 -14.34 7.05 18.35
C THR A 198 -14.43 8.52 17.96
N ASP A 199 -13.44 9.00 17.22
CA ASP A 199 -13.33 10.36 16.73
C ASP A 199 -13.47 10.38 15.20
N TYR A 200 -14.41 11.17 14.70
CA TYR A 200 -14.72 11.26 13.28
C TYR A 200 -14.76 12.70 12.80
N PHE A 201 -13.85 13.05 11.89
CA PHE A 201 -13.71 14.38 11.33
C PHE A 201 -13.79 14.35 9.80
N LEU A 202 -14.64 15.19 9.21
CA LEU A 202 -14.63 15.48 7.78
C LEU A 202 -14.61 16.98 7.52
N ASP A 203 -13.79 17.40 6.55
CA ASP A 203 -13.77 18.77 6.02
C ASP A 203 -13.81 18.79 4.49
N GLY A 204 -14.32 19.86 3.92
CA GLY A 204 -14.17 20.17 2.49
C GLY A 204 -14.92 19.22 1.55
N MET A 205 -16.05 18.64 1.97
CA MET A 205 -16.68 17.57 1.20
C MET A 205 -17.83 18.04 0.29
N ASN A 206 -17.82 17.58 -0.97
CA ASN A 206 -18.91 17.91 -1.92
C ASN A 206 -20.15 17.03 -1.78
N ARG A 207 -20.00 15.70 -1.74
CA ARG A 207 -21.12 14.75 -1.62
C ARG A 207 -20.78 13.61 -0.69
N THR A 208 -21.43 13.57 0.45
CA THR A 208 -21.09 12.61 1.51
C THR A 208 -22.31 11.84 1.99
N THR A 209 -22.14 10.54 2.18
CA THR A 209 -23.08 9.67 2.89
C THR A 209 -22.35 8.98 4.02
N VAL A 210 -22.83 9.15 5.24
CA VAL A 210 -22.21 8.62 6.45
C VAL A 210 -23.23 7.79 7.21
N SER A 211 -22.88 6.57 7.61
CA SER A 211 -23.77 5.65 8.33
C SER A 211 -23.03 4.82 9.38
N GLY A 212 -23.32 4.93 10.68
CA GLY A 212 -22.55 4.18 11.67
C GLY A 212 -22.78 4.54 13.13
N SER A 213 -21.79 4.23 13.96
CA SER A 213 -21.75 4.63 15.37
C SER A 213 -20.51 5.46 15.63
N TYR A 214 -20.67 6.58 16.33
CA TYR A 214 -19.63 7.58 16.57
C TYR A 214 -19.64 7.94 18.06
N THR A 215 -18.49 8.12 18.69
CA THR A 215 -18.45 8.81 19.99
C THR A 215 -18.54 10.30 19.73
N ASP A 216 -17.55 10.84 18.99
CA ASP A 216 -17.41 12.23 18.61
C ASP A 216 -17.50 12.38 17.08
N TYR A 217 -18.34 13.29 16.62
CA TYR A 217 -18.65 13.47 15.20
C TYR A 217 -18.57 14.93 14.76
N PHE A 218 -17.57 15.29 13.96
CA PHE A 218 -17.33 16.63 13.46
C PHE A 218 -17.42 16.69 11.92
N LEU A 219 -18.23 17.60 11.39
CA LEU A 219 -18.26 17.94 9.96
C LEU A 219 -18.11 19.45 9.75
N ASP A 220 -17.26 19.84 8.81
CA ASP A 220 -17.13 21.21 8.30
C ASP A 220 -17.12 21.24 6.76
N GLY A 221 -17.50 22.38 6.17
CA GLY A 221 -17.32 22.64 4.75
C GLY A 221 -18.14 21.75 3.81
N MET A 222 -19.29 21.24 4.24
CA MET A 222 -20.02 20.22 3.48
C MET A 222 -21.10 20.79 2.54
N ASN A 223 -21.11 20.37 1.27
CA ASN A 223 -22.12 20.81 0.30
C ASN A 223 -23.41 19.95 0.34
N ARG A 224 -23.30 18.63 0.13
CA ARG A 224 -24.45 17.70 0.17
C ARG A 224 -24.17 16.49 1.03
N THR A 225 -24.81 16.42 2.19
CA THR A 225 -24.54 15.39 3.20
C THR A 225 -25.79 14.66 3.64
N THR A 226 -25.68 13.34 3.76
CA THR A 226 -26.66 12.50 4.44
C THR A 226 -25.94 11.75 5.55
N VAL A 227 -26.38 11.96 6.79
CA VAL A 227 -25.84 11.31 7.98
C VAL A 227 -26.92 10.42 8.58
N SER A 228 -26.55 9.19 8.89
CA SER A 228 -27.40 8.26 9.64
C SER A 228 -26.58 7.54 10.70
N GLY A 229 -27.17 7.20 11.84
CA GLY A 229 -26.44 6.45 12.88
C GLY A 229 -26.74 6.84 14.31
N SER A 230 -25.82 6.49 15.19
CA SER A 230 -25.84 6.85 16.61
C SER A 230 -24.58 7.65 16.94
N TYR A 231 -24.70 8.73 17.69
CA TYR A 231 -23.59 9.58 18.10
C TYR A 231 -23.76 10.05 19.54
N THR A 232 -22.66 10.14 20.29
CA THR A 232 -22.71 10.72 21.64
C THR A 232 -22.69 12.24 21.55
N ASP A 233 -21.69 12.77 20.84
CA ASP A 233 -21.50 14.19 20.60
C ASP A 233 -21.35 14.45 19.09
N TYR A 234 -21.89 15.59 18.63
CA TYR A 234 -21.74 16.00 17.24
C TYR A 234 -21.63 17.52 17.07
N PHE A 235 -20.85 17.93 16.08
CA PHE A 235 -20.67 19.32 15.66
C PHE A 235 -20.73 19.41 14.13
N LEU A 236 -21.48 20.39 13.63
CA LEU A 236 -21.69 20.63 12.20
C LEU A 236 -21.49 22.12 11.91
N ASP A 237 -20.56 22.47 11.04
CA ASP A 237 -20.35 23.82 10.51
C ASP A 237 -20.24 23.82 8.98
N GLY A 238 -20.39 24.98 8.35
CA GLY A 238 -20.19 25.12 6.90
C GLY A 238 -21.16 24.32 6.02
N MET A 239 -22.30 23.88 6.56
CA MET A 239 -23.23 22.97 5.88
C MET A 239 -24.18 23.68 4.90
N ASN A 240 -24.25 23.24 3.64
CA ASN A 240 -25.22 23.76 2.66
C ASN A 240 -26.52 22.94 2.62
N ARG A 241 -26.45 21.63 2.31
CA ARG A 241 -27.61 20.73 2.26
C ARG A 241 -27.37 19.44 3.05
N THR A 242 -27.95 19.37 4.23
CA THR A 242 -27.75 18.26 5.18
C THR A 242 -29.05 17.56 5.52
N THR A 243 -28.98 16.24 5.66
CA THR A 243 -30.04 15.43 6.26
C THR A 243 -29.39 14.56 7.32
N VAL A 244 -29.89 14.61 8.55
CA VAL A 244 -29.41 13.82 9.69
C VAL A 244 -30.57 12.98 10.23
N SER A 245 -30.35 11.68 10.44
CA SER A 245 -31.34 10.78 11.03
C SER A 245 -30.68 9.76 11.95
N GLY A 246 -31.03 9.73 13.23
CA GLY A 246 -30.32 8.93 14.23
C GLY A 246 -30.70 9.27 15.65
N CYS A 247 -30.36 8.39 16.61
CA CYS A 247 -30.44 8.62 18.06
C CYS A 247 -29.16 8.11 18.70
#